data_AF-A0A5P0ZW98-F1
#
_entry.id   AF-A0A5P0ZW98-F1
#
_cell.length_a   1.000
_cell.length_b   1.000
_cell.length_c   1.000
_cell.angle_alpha   90.00
_cell.angle_beta   90.00
_cell.angle_gamma   90.00
#
_symmetry.space_group_name_H-M   'P 1'
#
loop_
_entity.id
_entity.type
_entity.pdbx_description
1 polymer ?
#
loop_
_entity_poly.entity_id
_entity_poly.type
_entity_poly.pdbx_seq_one_letter_code
_entity_poly.pdbx_strand_id
1 'polypeptide(L)' 'MTEIEKLIDVAVQFGQMRVLVNREPTHWHVHEFLRLAGEMNEQKKSLSTAIENDKLTILINKQIISQRENK' A
#
# COMPACT_ATOMS: atom_id res chain seq x y z
N MET A 1 -5.46 12.60 -5.38
CA MET A 1 -5.57 11.15 -5.16
C MET A 1 -4.60 10.75 -4.05
N THR A 2 -5.11 10.22 -2.94
CA THR A 2 -4.35 9.79 -1.76
C THR A 2 -3.56 8.50 -2.04
N GLU A 3 -2.60 8.14 -1.17
CA GLU A 3 -1.86 6.87 -1.30
C GLU A 3 -2.78 5.64 -1.20
N ILE A 4 -3.83 5.71 -0.38
CA ILE A 4 -4.84 4.66 -0.27
C ILE A 4 -5.65 4.54 -1.55
N GLU A 5 -6.08 5.67 -2.13
CA GLU A 5 -6.81 5.68 -3.40
C GLU A 5 -5.97 5.09 -4.54
N LYS A 6 -4.67 5.38 -4.59
CA LYS A 6 -3.72 4.76 -5.53
C LYS A 6 -3.64 3.24 -5.34
N LEU A 7 -3.50 2.76 -4.10
CA LEU A 7 -3.45 1.32 -3.84
C LEU A 7 -4.75 0.62 -4.27
N ILE A 8 -5.91 1.24 -4.00
CA ILE A 8 -7.21 0.70 -4.42
C ILE A 8 -7.31 0.62 -5.94
N ASP A 9 -6.89 1.66 -6.66
CA ASP A 9 -6.95 1.69 -8.11
C ASP A 9 -6.08 0.57 -8.74
N VAL A 10 -4.82 0.43 -8.29
CA VAL A 10 -3.94 -0.65 -8.76
C VAL A 10 -4.51 -2.02 -8.41
N ALA A 11 -5.14 -2.19 -7.23
CA ALA A 11 -5.77 -3.45 -6.84
C ALA A 11 -6.96 -3.83 -7.74
N VAL A 12 -7.77 -2.84 -8.16
CA VAL A 12 -8.88 -3.05 -9.09
C VAL A 12 -8.33 -3.49 -10.46
N GLN A 13 -7.34 -2.78 -10.99
CA GLN A 13 -6.70 -3.12 -12.26
C GLN A 13 -6.06 -4.52 -12.23
N PHE A 14 -5.38 -4.87 -11.13
CA PHE A 14 -4.82 -6.20 -10.92
C PHE A 14 -5.90 -7.28 -10.93
N GLY A 15 -7.04 -7.05 -10.27
CA GLY A 15 -8.18 -7.95 -10.27
C GLY A 15 -8.77 -8.16 -11.67
N GLN A 16 -8.93 -7.08 -12.44
CA GLN A 16 -9.40 -7.15 -13.83
C GLN A 16 -8.41 -7.95 -14.71
N MET A 17 -7.11 -7.67 -14.57
CA MET A 17 -6.08 -8.35 -15.34
C MET A 17 -5.99 -9.84 -14.97
N ARG A 18 -6.19 -10.21 -13.71
CA ARG A 18 -6.29 -11.62 -13.28
C ARG A 18 -7.38 -12.38 -14.04
N VAL A 19 -8.53 -11.73 -14.26
CA VAL A 19 -9.63 -12.32 -15.04
C VAL A 19 -9.22 -12.50 -16.50
N LEU A 20 -8.54 -11.52 -17.09
CA LEU A 20 -8.04 -11.59 -18.47
C LEU A 20 -7.01 -12.71 -18.65
N VAL A 21 -6.01 -12.82 -17.77
CA VAL A 21 -5.02 -13.90 -17.79
C VAL A 21 -5.70 -15.27 -17.70
N ASN A 22 -6.68 -15.44 -16.82
CA ASN A 22 -7.36 -16.72 -16.66
C ASN A 22 -8.26 -17.09 -17.86
N ARG A 23 -8.79 -16.10 -18.58
CA ARG A 23 -9.64 -16.32 -19.76
C ARG A 23 -8.81 -16.53 -21.01
N GLU A 24 -7.79 -15.71 -21.20
CA GLU A 24 -6.93 -15.69 -22.39
C GLU A 24 -5.50 -15.31 -21.98
N PRO A 25 -4.65 -16.27 -21.60
CA PRO A 25 -3.31 -16.00 -21.09
C PRO A 25 -2.33 -15.63 -22.21
N THR A 26 -2.49 -14.46 -22.80
CA THR A 26 -1.51 -13.90 -23.73
C THR A 26 -0.26 -13.48 -22.97
N HIS A 27 0.90 -13.47 -23.66
CA HIS A 27 2.14 -12.96 -23.09
C HIS A 27 1.97 -11.54 -22.53
N TRP A 28 1.18 -10.71 -23.21
CA TRP A 28 0.89 -9.35 -22.77
C TRP A 28 0.06 -9.33 -21.47
N HIS A 29 -1.02 -10.12 -21.38
CA HIS A 29 -1.84 -10.19 -20.15
C HIS A 29 -1.01 -10.66 -18.95
N VAL A 30 -0.17 -11.68 -19.13
CA VAL A 30 0.68 -12.21 -18.07
C VAL A 30 1.72 -11.17 -17.64
N HIS A 31 2.36 -10.48 -18.59
CA HIS A 31 3.30 -9.41 -18.29
C HIS A 31 2.63 -8.27 -17.50
N GLU A 32 1.46 -7.81 -17.95
CA GLU A 32 0.75 -6.72 -17.30
C GLU A 32 0.23 -7.10 -15.91
N PHE A 33 -0.20 -8.35 -15.74
CA PHE A 33 -0.55 -8.90 -14.43
C PHE A 33 0.62 -8.88 -13.45
N LEU A 34 1.81 -9.31 -13.89
CA LEU A 34 3.01 -9.30 -13.06
C LEU A 34 3.49 -7.87 -12.74
N ARG A 35 3.37 -6.95 -13.71
CA ARG A 35 3.66 -5.53 -13.50
C ARG A 35 2.78 -4.93 -12.41
N LEU A 36 1.47 -5.15 -12.50
CA LEU A 36 0.50 -4.68 -11.50
C LEU A 36 0.74 -5.33 -10.13
N ALA A 37 1.13 -6.61 -10.07
CA ALA A 37 1.50 -7.26 -8.81
C ALA A 37 2.70 -6.59 -8.13
N GLY A 38 3.72 -6.22 -8.90
CA GLY A 38 4.89 -5.49 -8.42
C GLY A 38 4.52 -4.11 -7.89
N GLU A 39 3.72 -3.37 -8.66
CA GLU A 39 3.26 -2.03 -8.28
C GLU A 39 2.42 -2.05 -6.99
N MET A 40 1.48 -2.99 -6.86
CA MET A 40 0.71 -3.17 -5.62
C MET A 40 1.62 -3.42 -4.41
N ASN A 41 2.65 -4.25 -4.58
CA ASN A 41 3.57 -4.58 -3.51
C ASN A 41 4.41 -3.37 -3.06
N GLU A 42 4.84 -2.52 -3.99
CA GLU A 42 5.55 -1.29 -3.69
C GLU A 42 4.67 -0.28 -2.96
N GLN A 43 3.44 -0.07 -3.44
CA GLN A 43 2.48 0.83 -2.77
C GLN A 43 2.14 0.36 -1.36
N LYS A 44 1.94 -0.95 -1.17
CA LYS A 44 1.70 -1.54 0.15
C LYS A 44 2.88 -1.30 1.10
N LYS A 45 4.13 -1.46 0.63
CA LYS A 45 5.32 -1.19 1.45
C LYS A 45 5.39 0.28 1.86
N SER A 46 5.12 1.19 0.93
CA SER A 46 5.09 2.63 1.23
C SER A 46 4.09 2.95 2.34
N LEU A 47 2.85 2.46 2.20
CA LEU A 47 1.79 2.67 3.19
C LEU A 47 2.10 2.04 4.56
N SER A 48 2.65 0.82 4.59
CA SER A 48 3.07 0.19 5.85
C SER A 48 4.11 1.03 6.59
N THR A 49 5.12 1.52 5.89
CA THR A 49 6.15 2.39 6.47
C THR A 49 5.56 3.69 6.99
N ALA A 50 4.66 4.33 6.23
CA ALA A 50 3.99 5.55 6.67
C ALA A 50 3.20 5.34 7.98
N ILE A 51 2.44 4.25 8.07
CA ILE A 51 1.67 3.89 9.27
C ILE A 51 2.58 3.62 10.47
N GLU A 52 3.71 2.95 10.27
CA GLU A 52 4.69 2.70 11.35
C GLU A 52 5.30 3.99 11.88
N ASN A 53 5.65 4.92 10.98
CA ASN A 53 6.12 6.24 11.35
C ASN A 53 5.07 7.03 12.14
N ASP A 54 3.82 7.02 11.69
CA ASP A 54 2.72 7.70 12.40
C ASP A 54 2.53 7.14 13.81
N LYS A 55 2.59 5.81 13.98
CA LYS A 55 2.52 5.15 15.29
C LYS A 55 3.68 5.60 16.20
N LEU A 56 4.90 5.66 15.66
CA LEU A 56 6.07 6.10 16.41
C LEU A 56 5.93 7.56 16.86
N THR A 57 5.47 8.45 15.97
CA THR A 57 5.22 9.85 16.30
C THR A 57 4.17 9.99 17.41
N ILE A 58 3.09 9.21 17.37
CA ILE A 58 2.07 9.19 18.43
C ILE A 58 2.67 8.75 19.77
N LEU A 59 3.50 7.71 19.78
CA LEU A 59 4.16 7.22 20.99
C LEU A 59 5.10 8.26 21.59
N ILE A 60 5.92 8.91 20.76
CA ILE A 60 6.83 9.99 21.18
C ILE A 60 6.02 11.14 21.80
N ASN A 61 4.95 11.57 21.15
CA ASN A 61 4.12 12.67 21.65
C ASN A 61 3.47 12.33 23.00
N LYS A 62 2.97 11.10 23.18
CA LYS A 62 2.45 10.62 24.47
C LYS A 62 3.51 10.66 25.57
N GLN A 63 4.74 10.25 25.25
CA GLN A 63 5.85 10.27 26.21
C GLN A 63 6.22 11.70 26.62
N ILE A 64 6.29 12.64 25.68
CA ILE A 64 6.58 14.06 25.95
C ILE A 64 5.52 14.66 26.87
N ILE A 65 4.23 14.37 26.62
CA ILE A 65 3.12 14.86 27.45
C ILE A 65 3.23 14.30 28.87
N SER A 66 3.42 12.99 29.03
CA SER A 66 3.60 12.33 30.33
C SER A 66 4.78 12.92 31.13
N GLN A 67 5.89 13.25 30.47
CA GLN A 67 7.03 13.91 31.12
C GLN A 67 6.73 15.35 31.57
N ARG A 68 5.81 16.05 30.89
CA ARG A 68 5.39 17.40 31.28
C ARG A 68 4.39 17.39 32.42
N GLU A 69 3.52 16.39 32.50
CA GLU A 69 2.51 16.25 33.55
C GLU A 69 3.11 15.78 34.89
N ASN A 70 4.24 15.07 34.86
CA ASN A 70 4.96 14.60 36.05
C ASN A 70 6.05 15.57 36.56
N LYS A 71 6.10 16.80 36.05
CA LYS A 71 6.95 17.90 36.54
C LYS A 71 6.09 18.96 37.20
#